data_AF-A0A3N4UN64-F1
#
_entry.id   AF-A0A3N4UN64-F1
#
_cell.length_a   1.000
_cell.length_b   1.000
_cell.length_c   1.000
_cell.angle_alpha   90.00
_cell.angle_beta   90.00
_cell.angle_gamma   90.00
#
_symmetry.space_group_name_H-M   'P 1'
#
loop_
_entity.id
_entity.type
_entity.pdbx_description
1 polymer ?
#
loop_
_entity_poly.entity_id
_entity_poly.type
_entity_poly.pdbx_seq_one_letter_code
_entity_poly.pdbx_strand_id
1 'polypeptide(L)'
;MSYKSISTLLCDAKQDLHILDAAIALARQHDAHLDIICLGLDRTQPGFYYSGANAIILQDKMNLAQDESQAIETAVLAHMEPQDIRWSTRPMVAQMAGLAVQIAQVMRFSDLVILPRPYGKGREIEHERIIEAALFSARRPVLVMPANAALPASLNTAVTAWNESTEALNAIRAALPMLQDAKQVDITIIDPPKHGPDRSDPGGALCQMLARHSVDVEVSVLAKTMPRVADVLMRHVQDKSADILVMGAYGHSRLRESILGGATRHILENVEIPVFMAH
;
A
#
# COMPACT_ATOMS: atom_id res chain seq x y z
N MET A 1 0.69 -13.29 -14.79
CA MET A 1 1.94 -13.12 -13.99
C MET A 1 1.59 -13.37 -12.52
N SER A 2 2.56 -13.64 -11.64
CA SER A 2 2.27 -13.93 -10.21
C SER A 2 3.25 -13.18 -9.32
N TYR A 3 2.79 -12.75 -8.14
CA TYR A 3 3.70 -12.29 -7.09
C TYR A 3 4.44 -13.50 -6.53
N LYS A 4 5.76 -13.41 -6.35
CA LYS A 4 6.60 -14.50 -5.82
C LYS A 4 7.33 -14.13 -4.53
N SER A 5 7.54 -12.84 -4.30
CA SER A 5 8.03 -12.29 -3.05
C SER A 5 7.03 -11.25 -2.53
N ILE A 6 6.35 -11.56 -1.42
CA ILE A 6 5.45 -10.63 -0.74
C ILE A 6 6.10 -10.21 0.56
N SER A 7 6.04 -8.92 0.90
CA SER A 7 6.51 -8.44 2.19
C SER A 7 5.42 -7.74 2.97
N THR A 8 5.45 -7.87 4.29
CA THR A 8 4.63 -7.10 5.21
C THR A 8 5.48 -6.58 6.35
N LEU A 9 4.97 -5.57 7.05
CA LEU A 9 5.63 -4.98 8.21
C LEU A 9 4.61 -4.73 9.31
N LEU A 10 4.95 -5.18 10.51
CA LEU A 10 4.15 -4.98 11.71
C LEU A 10 4.88 -4.03 12.66
N CYS A 11 4.15 -3.02 13.14
CA CYS A 11 4.59 -2.14 14.22
C CYS A 11 3.88 -2.46 15.54
N ASP A 12 2.73 -3.13 15.46
CA ASP A 12 1.93 -3.54 16.62
C ASP A 12 1.30 -4.91 16.36
N ALA A 13 1.71 -5.92 17.14
CA ALA A 13 1.25 -7.29 16.99
C ALA A 13 -0.23 -7.52 17.32
N LYS A 14 -0.96 -6.55 17.86
CA LYS A 14 -2.42 -6.66 18.08
C LYS A 14 -3.19 -5.96 16.98
N GLN A 15 -2.74 -4.76 16.59
CA GLN A 15 -3.44 -3.95 15.60
C GLN A 15 -3.20 -4.44 14.17
N ASP A 16 -2.04 -5.04 13.88
CA ASP A 16 -1.63 -5.36 12.51
C ASP A 16 -1.82 -6.84 12.13
N LEU A 17 -2.37 -7.70 12.99
CA LEU A 17 -2.58 -9.13 12.67
C LEU A 17 -3.48 -9.36 11.46
N HIS A 18 -4.51 -8.53 11.27
CA HIS A 18 -5.38 -8.61 10.08
C HIS A 18 -4.59 -8.39 8.77
N ILE A 19 -3.50 -7.62 8.80
CA ILE A 19 -2.60 -7.44 7.66
C ILE A 19 -1.81 -8.71 7.39
N LEU A 20 -1.35 -9.36 8.46
CA LEU A 20 -0.64 -10.63 8.35
C LEU A 20 -1.56 -11.70 7.74
N ASP A 21 -2.82 -11.77 8.15
CA ASP A 21 -3.82 -12.68 7.56
C ASP A 21 -4.04 -12.43 6.07
N ALA A 22 -4.17 -11.16 5.66
CA ALA A 22 -4.27 -10.80 4.25
C ALA A 22 -3.00 -11.19 3.47
N ALA A 23 -1.82 -11.00 4.06
CA ALA A 23 -0.55 -11.36 3.44
C ALA A 23 -0.38 -12.88 3.30
N ILE A 24 -0.80 -13.66 4.30
CA ILE A 24 -0.83 -15.12 4.25
C ILE A 24 -1.77 -15.59 3.13
N ALA A 25 -2.98 -15.03 3.05
CA ALA A 25 -3.95 -15.40 2.04
C ALA A 25 -3.42 -15.16 0.62
N LEU A 26 -2.83 -13.99 0.37
CA LEU A 26 -2.27 -13.64 -0.93
C LEU A 26 -1.01 -14.45 -1.25
N ALA A 27 -0.15 -14.72 -0.27
CA ALA A 27 1.01 -15.58 -0.45
C ALA A 27 0.61 -17.01 -0.81
N ARG A 28 -0.45 -17.55 -0.20
CA ARG A 28 -1.01 -18.86 -0.53
C ARG A 28 -1.58 -18.88 -1.96
N GLN A 29 -2.37 -17.88 -2.32
CA GLN A 29 -2.99 -17.78 -3.66
C GLN A 29 -1.93 -17.76 -4.78
N HIS A 30 -0.84 -17.02 -4.57
CA HIS A 30 0.20 -16.85 -5.59
C HIS A 30 1.37 -17.85 -5.48
N ASP A 31 1.32 -18.76 -4.51
CA ASP A 31 2.47 -19.61 -4.15
C ASP A 31 3.75 -18.74 -4.04
N ALA A 32 3.68 -17.75 -3.16
CA ALA A 32 4.73 -16.76 -2.91
C ALA A 32 5.43 -17.02 -1.58
N HIS A 33 6.64 -16.49 -1.44
CA HIS A 33 7.32 -16.38 -0.15
C HIS A 33 6.88 -15.11 0.56
N LEU A 34 6.51 -15.20 1.84
CA LEU A 34 6.13 -14.07 2.68
C LEU A 34 7.29 -13.65 3.59
N ASP A 35 7.84 -12.45 3.40
CA ASP A 35 8.84 -11.84 4.29
C ASP A 35 8.18 -10.88 5.28
N ILE A 36 8.31 -11.15 6.58
CA ILE A 36 7.64 -10.43 7.66
C ILE A 36 8.67 -9.62 8.45
N ILE A 37 8.50 -8.30 8.48
CA ILE A 37 9.38 -7.40 9.22
C ILE A 37 8.71 -7.01 10.54
N CYS A 38 9.33 -7.37 11.65
CA CYS A 38 8.87 -7.04 12.99
C CYS A 38 9.57 -5.76 13.47
N LEU A 39 8.94 -4.60 13.26
CA LEU A 39 9.59 -3.31 13.45
C LEU A 39 9.42 -2.78 14.87
N GLY A 40 10.54 -2.59 15.56
CA GLY A 40 10.64 -1.76 16.76
C GLY A 40 11.07 -0.33 16.42
N LEU A 41 10.44 0.67 17.02
CA LEU A 41 10.65 2.07 16.65
C LEU A 41 11.22 2.92 17.77
N ASP A 42 12.43 3.42 17.55
CA ASP A 42 13.00 4.49 18.35
C ASP A 42 12.48 5.85 17.86
N ARG A 43 11.57 6.43 18.66
CA ARG A 43 10.94 7.74 18.44
C ARG A 43 11.73 8.90 19.06
N THR A 44 12.93 8.65 19.57
CA THR A 44 13.77 9.68 20.18
C THR A 44 14.17 10.74 19.14
N GLN A 45 14.04 12.02 19.51
CA GLN A 45 14.49 13.13 18.68
C GLN A 45 15.84 13.67 19.22
N PRO A 46 16.95 13.44 18.51
CA PRO A 46 18.25 14.00 18.91
C PRO A 46 18.16 15.53 18.93
N GLY A 47 18.53 16.16 20.05
CA GLY A 47 18.58 17.63 20.18
C GLY A 47 17.66 18.23 21.27
N PHE A 48 16.74 17.44 21.84
CA PHE A 48 15.88 17.91 22.94
C PHE A 48 16.41 17.60 24.35
N TYR A 49 17.53 16.88 24.49
CA TYR A 49 18.09 16.53 25.79
C TYR A 49 19.42 17.25 26.07
N TYR A 50 19.62 17.59 27.35
CA TYR A 50 20.84 18.22 27.86
C TYR A 50 22.07 17.31 27.65
N SER A 51 23.22 17.92 27.35
CA SER A 51 24.48 17.22 27.09
C SER A 51 24.86 16.33 28.28
N GLY A 52 24.86 15.01 28.07
CA GLY A 52 25.08 13.98 29.10
C GLY A 52 23.88 13.06 29.35
N ALA A 53 22.66 13.61 29.50
CA ALA A 53 21.43 12.80 29.64
C ALA A 53 21.06 12.07 28.34
N ASN A 54 21.55 12.56 27.20
CA ASN A 54 21.35 11.97 25.88
C ASN A 54 21.74 10.48 25.82
N ALA A 55 22.90 10.07 26.33
CA ALA A 55 23.42 8.72 26.07
C ALA A 55 22.63 7.61 26.77
N ILE A 56 22.25 7.80 28.04
CA ILE A 56 21.46 6.82 28.80
C ILE A 56 20.04 6.75 28.24
N ILE A 57 19.40 7.90 27.98
CA ILE A 57 18.06 7.94 27.41
C ILE A 57 18.04 7.31 26.02
N LEU A 58 19.03 7.60 25.17
CA LEU A 58 19.17 6.96 23.86
C LEU A 58 19.30 5.44 24.00
N GLN A 59 20.15 4.96 24.92
CA GLN A 59 20.33 3.54 25.14
C GLN A 59 19.05 2.86 25.64
N ASP A 60 18.36 3.44 26.62
CA ASP A 60 17.11 2.90 27.16
C ASP A 60 16.01 2.86 26.08
N LYS A 61 15.93 3.88 25.22
CA LYS A 61 14.97 3.93 24.12
C LYS A 61 15.29 2.92 23.02
N MET A 62 16.57 2.72 22.71
CA MET A 62 16.98 1.66 21.79
C MET A 62 16.66 0.27 22.34
N ASN A 63 16.90 0.03 23.64
CA ASN A 63 16.54 -1.23 24.29
C ASN A 63 15.02 -1.46 24.23
N LEU A 64 14.22 -0.44 24.52
CA LEU A 64 12.76 -0.54 24.42
C LEU A 64 12.30 -0.87 23.00
N ALA A 65 12.87 -0.23 21.97
CA ALA A 65 12.55 -0.53 20.58
C ALA A 65 12.96 -1.97 20.21
N GLN A 66 14.06 -2.47 20.76
CA GLN A 66 14.48 -3.86 20.57
C GLN A 66 13.51 -4.85 21.24
N ASP A 67 13.07 -4.55 22.47
CA ASP A 67 12.06 -5.34 23.17
C ASP A 67 10.72 -5.34 22.44
N GLU A 68 10.29 -4.20 21.88
CA GLU A 68 9.10 -4.08 21.03
C GLU A 68 9.20 -4.98 19.80
N SER A 69 10.33 -4.90 19.08
CA SER A 69 10.58 -5.74 17.89
C SER A 69 10.54 -7.24 18.22
N GLN A 70 11.15 -7.64 19.35
CA GLN A 70 11.19 -9.04 19.80
C GLN A 70 9.81 -9.54 20.25
N ALA A 71 9.01 -8.69 20.89
CA ALA A 71 7.64 -9.01 21.27
C ALA A 71 6.74 -9.21 20.05
N ILE A 72 6.90 -8.37 19.02
CA ILE A 72 6.19 -8.52 17.73
C ILE A 72 6.61 -9.82 17.06
N GLU A 73 7.91 -10.12 17.00
CA GLU A 73 8.42 -11.37 16.42
C GLU A 73 7.85 -12.59 17.12
N THR A 74 7.78 -12.59 18.46
CA THR A 74 7.21 -13.70 19.23
C THR A 74 5.75 -13.95 18.86
N ALA A 75 4.95 -12.89 18.70
CA ALA A 75 3.56 -12.99 18.28
C ALA A 75 3.43 -13.47 16.82
N VAL A 76 4.29 -12.99 15.93
CA VAL A 76 4.36 -13.45 14.52
C VAL A 76 4.70 -14.93 14.46
N LEU A 77 5.71 -15.40 15.19
CA LEU A 77 6.10 -16.82 15.23
C LEU A 77 4.92 -17.70 15.66
N ALA A 78 4.21 -17.30 16.72
CA ALA A 78 3.03 -18.03 17.20
C ALA A 78 1.89 -18.06 16.16
N HIS A 79 1.68 -16.97 15.41
CA HIS A 79 0.64 -16.88 14.37
C HIS A 79 1.01 -17.66 13.09
N MET A 80 2.30 -17.73 12.79
CA MET A 80 2.84 -18.35 11.57
C MET A 80 3.13 -19.85 11.71
N GLU A 81 3.33 -20.37 12.93
CA GLU A 81 3.58 -21.79 13.19
C GLU A 81 2.56 -22.75 12.51
N PRO A 82 1.24 -22.49 12.54
CA PRO A 82 0.26 -23.36 11.88
C PRO A 82 0.15 -23.16 10.36
N GLN A 83 0.89 -22.22 9.76
CA GLN A 83 0.73 -21.86 8.34
C GLN A 83 1.59 -22.74 7.42
N ASP A 84 1.04 -23.11 6.28
CA ASP A 84 1.63 -24.02 5.29
C ASP A 84 2.39 -23.30 4.14
N ILE A 85 2.48 -21.97 4.19
CA ILE A 85 3.16 -21.16 3.17
C ILE A 85 4.66 -21.07 3.43
N ARG A 86 5.43 -20.61 2.42
CA ARG A 86 6.84 -20.25 2.61
C ARG A 86 6.92 -18.87 3.24
N TRP A 87 7.63 -18.74 4.35
CA TRP A 87 7.78 -17.45 5.03
C TRP A 87 9.13 -17.31 5.74
N SER A 88 9.48 -16.06 6.01
CA SER A 88 10.58 -15.67 6.88
C SER A 88 10.12 -14.51 7.75
N THR A 89 10.64 -14.42 8.97
CA THR A 89 10.48 -13.25 9.82
C THR A 89 11.84 -12.72 10.22
N ARG A 90 11.93 -11.40 10.45
CA ARG A 90 13.10 -10.78 11.06
C ARG A 90 12.71 -9.63 11.98
N PRO A 91 13.35 -9.51 13.14
CA PRO A 91 13.29 -8.30 13.94
C PRO A 91 14.10 -7.19 13.26
N MET A 92 13.61 -5.97 13.36
CA MET A 92 14.30 -4.78 12.88
C MET A 92 14.04 -3.62 13.83
N VAL A 93 15.09 -2.87 14.17
CA VAL A 93 14.97 -1.64 14.97
C VAL A 93 15.33 -0.46 14.09
N ALA A 94 14.43 0.53 14.01
CA ALA A 94 14.65 1.74 13.23
C ALA A 94 14.46 3.00 14.07
N GLN A 95 15.27 4.01 13.79
CA GLN A 95 15.03 5.37 14.26
C GLN A 95 14.16 6.12 13.26
N MET A 96 13.33 7.05 13.74
CA MET A 96 12.46 7.87 12.87
C MET A 96 13.20 8.62 11.76
N ALA A 97 14.44 9.06 11.99
CA ALA A 97 15.24 9.75 10.99
C ALA A 97 15.77 8.81 9.89
N GLY A 98 16.00 7.53 10.20
CA GLY A 98 16.57 6.53 9.28
C GLY A 98 15.54 5.57 8.69
N LEU A 99 14.28 5.63 9.14
CA LEU A 99 13.23 4.66 8.82
C LEU A 99 13.11 4.40 7.32
N ALA A 100 12.99 5.46 6.50
CA ALA A 100 12.77 5.30 5.06
C ALA A 100 13.88 4.53 4.35
N VAL A 101 15.15 4.76 4.74
CA VAL A 101 16.31 4.06 4.16
C VAL A 101 16.29 2.58 4.53
N GLN A 102 15.98 2.28 5.80
CA GLN A 102 15.93 0.89 6.27
C GLN A 102 14.77 0.12 5.63
N ILE A 103 13.57 0.71 5.58
CA ILE A 103 12.40 0.15 4.88
C ILE A 103 12.74 -0.15 3.41
N ALA A 104 13.40 0.78 2.72
CA ALA A 104 13.82 0.57 1.34
C ALA A 104 14.80 -0.60 1.20
N GLN A 105 15.77 -0.73 2.11
CA GLN A 105 16.74 -1.82 2.05
C GLN A 105 16.08 -3.20 2.19
N VAL A 106 15.04 -3.30 3.03
CA VAL A 106 14.37 -4.57 3.33
C VAL A 106 13.28 -4.93 2.31
N MET A 107 12.57 -3.94 1.75
CA MET A 107 11.43 -4.17 0.84
C MET A 107 11.78 -4.09 -0.65
N ARG A 108 12.95 -3.57 -1.05
CA ARG A 108 13.28 -3.36 -2.48
C ARG A 108 13.33 -4.62 -3.36
N PHE A 109 13.21 -5.81 -2.78
CA PHE A 109 13.23 -7.08 -3.51
C PHE A 109 11.86 -7.78 -3.51
N SER A 110 10.84 -7.16 -2.92
CA SER A 110 9.47 -7.66 -2.95
C SER A 110 8.84 -7.40 -4.32
N ASP A 111 7.96 -8.27 -4.77
CA ASP A 111 7.07 -7.99 -5.90
C ASP A 111 5.88 -7.14 -5.45
N LEU A 112 5.44 -7.33 -4.20
CA LEU A 112 4.34 -6.62 -3.57
C LEU A 112 4.60 -6.42 -2.07
N VAL A 113 4.26 -5.24 -1.56
CA VAL A 113 4.26 -4.95 -0.12
C VAL A 113 2.82 -4.80 0.35
N ILE A 114 2.45 -5.40 1.48
CA ILE A 114 1.12 -5.29 2.08
C ILE A 114 1.25 -4.53 3.39
N LEU A 115 0.48 -3.45 3.55
CA LEU A 115 0.57 -2.56 4.70
C LEU A 115 -0.83 -2.17 5.21
N PRO A 116 -0.97 -1.86 6.50
CA PRO A 116 -2.20 -1.28 6.99
C PRO A 116 -2.43 0.13 6.45
N ARG A 117 -3.68 0.56 6.51
CA ARG A 117 -4.04 1.97 6.30
C ARG A 117 -3.21 2.89 7.20
N PRO A 118 -2.56 3.94 6.66
CA PRO A 118 -1.64 4.77 7.42
C PRO A 118 -2.34 5.84 8.27
N TYR A 119 -3.64 6.03 8.07
CA TYR A 119 -4.44 7.05 8.76
C TYR A 119 -5.60 6.40 9.53
N GLY A 120 -6.00 7.05 10.61
CA GLY A 120 -7.12 6.64 11.47
C GLY A 120 -6.72 6.49 12.93
N LYS A 121 -7.64 5.94 13.74
CA LYS A 121 -7.41 5.73 15.18
C LYS A 121 -6.24 4.77 15.39
N GLY A 122 -5.31 5.13 16.27
CA GLY A 122 -4.12 4.32 16.58
C GLY A 122 -2.99 4.43 15.56
N ARG A 123 -3.13 5.27 14.52
CA ARG A 123 -2.08 5.49 13.51
C ARG A 123 -1.34 6.80 13.77
N GLU A 124 -0.03 6.70 13.84
CA GLU A 124 0.93 7.80 14.01
C GLU A 124 1.75 8.05 12.72
N ILE A 125 2.63 9.06 12.75
CA ILE A 125 3.41 9.55 11.60
C ILE A 125 4.27 8.48 10.93
N GLU A 126 4.74 7.48 11.68
CA GLU A 126 5.52 6.37 11.14
C GLU A 126 4.75 5.56 10.08
N HIS A 127 3.43 5.43 10.21
CA HIS A 127 2.64 4.61 9.30
C HIS A 127 2.58 5.24 7.90
N GLU A 128 2.40 6.57 7.85
CA GLU A 128 2.52 7.35 6.62
C GLU A 128 3.94 7.21 6.05
N ARG A 129 4.98 7.35 6.88
CA ARG A 129 6.38 7.21 6.44
C ARG A 129 6.73 5.82 5.91
N ILE A 130 6.15 4.76 6.46
CA ILE A 130 6.39 3.38 6.01
C ILE A 130 5.81 3.19 4.60
N ILE A 131 4.59 3.67 4.35
CA ILE A 131 3.98 3.61 3.02
C ILE A 131 4.77 4.46 2.01
N GLU A 132 5.12 5.69 2.38
CA GLU A 132 5.95 6.55 1.53
C GLU A 132 7.31 5.92 1.22
N ALA A 133 7.94 5.29 2.21
CA ALA A 133 9.21 4.59 2.01
C ALA A 133 9.07 3.39 1.07
N ALA A 134 8.02 2.59 1.20
CA ALA A 134 7.76 1.48 0.29
C ALA A 134 7.52 1.96 -1.16
N LEU A 135 6.67 2.97 -1.34
CA LEU A 135 6.33 3.53 -2.66
C LEU A 135 7.51 4.26 -3.31
N PHE A 136 8.23 5.10 -2.57
CA PHE A 136 9.18 6.04 -3.16
C PHE A 136 10.63 5.62 -3.02
N SER A 137 11.01 5.02 -1.89
CA SER A 137 12.38 4.62 -1.62
C SER A 137 12.65 3.18 -2.05
N ALA A 138 11.74 2.25 -1.73
CA ALA A 138 11.82 0.85 -2.18
C ALA A 138 11.35 0.68 -3.64
N ARG A 139 10.51 1.61 -4.13
CA ARG A 139 9.87 1.60 -5.45
C ARG A 139 9.07 0.34 -5.70
N ARG A 140 8.23 -0.03 -4.72
CA ARG A 140 7.40 -1.23 -4.78
C ARG A 140 5.93 -0.89 -4.72
N PRO A 141 5.10 -1.66 -5.45
CA PRO A 141 3.66 -1.54 -5.29
C PRO A 141 3.28 -1.91 -3.86
N VAL A 142 2.30 -1.20 -3.33
CA VAL A 142 1.77 -1.36 -1.97
C VAL A 142 0.28 -1.69 -2.07
N LEU A 143 -0.13 -2.81 -1.48
CA LEU A 143 -1.52 -3.10 -1.18
C LEU A 143 -1.82 -2.59 0.23
N VAL A 144 -2.57 -1.51 0.31
CA VAL A 144 -3.05 -0.94 1.58
C VAL A 144 -4.34 -1.63 1.98
N MET A 145 -4.35 -2.18 3.18
CA MET A 145 -5.50 -2.91 3.74
C MET A 145 -6.15 -2.10 4.88
N PRO A 146 -7.43 -1.70 4.73
CA PRO A 146 -8.22 -1.19 5.85
C PRO A 146 -8.49 -2.27 6.91
N ALA A 147 -8.65 -1.85 8.17
CA ALA A 147 -8.79 -2.77 9.32
C ALA A 147 -9.96 -3.75 9.23
N ASN A 148 -11.05 -3.35 8.59
CA ASN A 148 -12.27 -4.16 8.45
C ASN A 148 -12.42 -4.75 7.04
N ALA A 149 -11.39 -4.63 6.21
CA ALA A 149 -11.40 -5.15 4.85
C ALA A 149 -10.75 -6.53 4.79
N ALA A 150 -11.40 -7.45 4.09
CA ALA A 150 -10.78 -8.69 3.64
C ALA A 150 -10.51 -8.59 2.14
N LEU A 151 -9.43 -9.21 1.69
CA LEU A 151 -9.21 -9.42 0.26
C LEU A 151 -9.81 -10.78 -0.12
N PRO A 152 -10.86 -10.84 -0.95
CA PRO A 152 -11.44 -12.11 -1.35
C PRO A 152 -10.47 -12.88 -2.25
N ALA A 153 -10.53 -14.21 -2.20
CA ALA A 153 -9.67 -15.07 -3.03
C ALA A 153 -9.89 -14.89 -4.54
N SER A 154 -11.08 -14.43 -4.94
CA SER A 154 -11.40 -14.04 -6.31
C SER A 154 -12.10 -12.68 -6.28
N LEU A 155 -11.64 -11.75 -7.10
CA LEU A 155 -12.25 -10.43 -7.24
C LEU A 155 -13.45 -10.54 -8.20
N ASN A 156 -14.62 -10.05 -7.81
CA ASN A 156 -15.72 -9.83 -8.74
C ASN A 156 -15.44 -8.56 -9.56
N THR A 157 -15.12 -7.46 -8.89
CA THR A 157 -14.94 -6.16 -9.55
C THR A 157 -13.70 -5.47 -9.02
N ALA A 158 -12.76 -5.15 -9.92
CA ALA A 158 -11.65 -4.26 -9.62
C ALA A 158 -11.86 -2.90 -10.31
N VAL A 159 -11.71 -1.80 -9.57
CA VAL A 159 -11.74 -0.45 -10.13
C VAL A 159 -10.32 0.05 -10.31
N THR A 160 -9.98 0.58 -11.48
CA THR A 160 -8.68 1.18 -11.78
C THR A 160 -8.85 2.68 -12.04
N ALA A 161 -8.17 3.53 -11.27
CA ALA A 161 -8.20 4.98 -11.46
C ALA A 161 -7.17 5.41 -12.50
N TRP A 162 -7.64 5.91 -13.64
CA TRP A 162 -6.82 6.30 -14.77
C TRP A 162 -6.88 7.80 -15.04
N ASN A 163 -5.71 8.44 -15.01
CA ASN A 163 -5.51 9.88 -15.26
C ASN A 163 -4.37 10.15 -16.26
N GLU A 164 -4.03 9.15 -17.09
CA GLU A 164 -2.92 9.21 -18.07
C GLU A 164 -1.51 9.36 -17.46
N SER A 165 -1.38 9.27 -16.13
CA SER A 165 -0.07 9.36 -15.47
C SER A 165 0.74 8.06 -15.55
N THR A 166 2.06 8.21 -15.46
CA THR A 166 2.99 7.06 -15.38
C THR A 166 2.73 6.25 -14.11
N GLU A 167 2.42 6.92 -13.00
CA GLU A 167 2.13 6.31 -11.71
C GLU A 167 0.89 5.40 -11.79
N ALA A 168 -0.18 5.86 -12.44
CA ALA A 168 -1.37 5.04 -12.66
C ALA A 168 -1.06 3.83 -13.54
N LEU A 169 -0.26 4.01 -14.61
CA LEU A 169 0.13 2.90 -15.48
C LEU A 169 1.01 1.87 -14.76
N ASN A 170 1.94 2.35 -13.92
CA ASN A 170 2.79 1.51 -13.08
C ASN A 170 1.95 0.69 -12.09
N ALA A 171 0.97 1.32 -11.44
CA ALA A 171 0.06 0.65 -10.52
C ALA A 171 -0.75 -0.45 -11.23
N ILE A 172 -1.35 -0.13 -12.38
CA ILE A 172 -2.16 -1.09 -13.14
C ILE A 172 -1.30 -2.25 -13.65
N ARG A 173 -0.09 -1.99 -14.16
CA ARG A 173 0.83 -3.05 -14.59
C ARG A 173 1.27 -3.95 -13.45
N ALA A 174 1.58 -3.36 -12.29
CA ALA A 174 1.96 -4.12 -11.10
C ALA A 174 0.77 -4.91 -10.52
N ALA A 175 -0.46 -4.44 -10.71
CA ALA A 175 -1.69 -5.12 -10.30
C ALA A 175 -2.14 -6.23 -11.26
N LEU A 176 -1.49 -6.41 -12.42
CA LEU A 176 -1.90 -7.39 -13.44
C LEU A 176 -2.20 -8.79 -12.87
N PRO A 177 -1.39 -9.39 -11.98
CA PRO A 177 -1.72 -10.68 -11.38
C PRO A 177 -3.11 -10.72 -10.73
N MET A 178 -3.53 -9.66 -10.03
CA MET A 178 -4.85 -9.57 -9.39
C MET A 178 -5.95 -9.23 -10.41
N LEU A 179 -5.65 -8.36 -11.37
CA LEU A 179 -6.60 -7.95 -12.41
C LEU A 179 -6.96 -9.11 -13.35
N GLN A 180 -6.04 -10.04 -13.59
CA GLN A 180 -6.31 -11.27 -14.35
C GLN A 180 -7.27 -12.23 -13.64
N ASP A 181 -7.30 -12.20 -12.29
CA ASP A 181 -8.18 -13.03 -11.46
C ASP A 181 -9.55 -12.35 -11.22
N ALA A 182 -9.72 -11.09 -11.64
CA ALA A 182 -10.96 -10.36 -11.49
C ALA A 182 -11.97 -10.73 -12.58
N LYS A 183 -13.25 -10.92 -12.21
CA LYS A 183 -14.31 -11.16 -13.20
C LYS A 183 -14.55 -9.96 -14.11
N GLN A 184 -14.35 -8.75 -13.58
CA GLN A 184 -14.47 -7.51 -14.33
C GLN A 184 -13.49 -6.46 -13.78
N VAL A 185 -12.88 -5.70 -14.68
CA VAL A 185 -12.06 -4.52 -14.37
C VAL A 185 -12.69 -3.28 -14.98
N ASP A 186 -13.01 -2.30 -14.15
CA ASP A 186 -13.50 -0.99 -14.58
C ASP A 186 -12.34 0.01 -14.66
N ILE A 187 -12.03 0.51 -15.86
CA ILE A 187 -11.14 1.66 -16.05
C ILE A 187 -11.96 2.92 -15.81
N THR A 188 -11.77 3.53 -14.64
CA THR A 188 -12.44 4.76 -14.25
C THR A 188 -11.59 5.97 -14.59
N ILE A 189 -12.16 6.88 -15.38
CA ILE A 189 -11.54 8.14 -15.79
C ILE A 189 -12.46 9.26 -15.31
N ILE A 190 -11.93 10.22 -14.55
CA ILE A 190 -12.72 11.32 -14.00
C ILE A 190 -12.26 12.62 -14.63
N ASP A 191 -13.20 13.32 -15.26
CA ASP A 191 -12.99 14.63 -15.90
C ASP A 191 -11.79 14.64 -16.88
N PRO A 192 -11.78 13.75 -17.89
CA PRO A 192 -10.67 13.68 -18.83
C PRO A 192 -10.47 15.00 -19.58
N PRO A 193 -9.23 15.31 -19.99
CA PRO A 193 -8.95 16.51 -20.77
C PRO A 193 -9.84 16.62 -22.02
N LYS A 194 -10.50 17.76 -22.19
CA LYS A 194 -11.33 18.04 -23.38
C LYS A 194 -10.52 18.19 -24.67
N HIS A 195 -9.21 18.40 -24.53
CA HIS A 195 -8.25 18.57 -25.61
C HIS A 195 -7.06 17.66 -25.34
N GLY A 196 -6.73 16.80 -26.30
CA GLY A 196 -5.66 15.81 -26.19
C GLY A 196 -5.75 14.76 -27.31
N PRO A 197 -4.68 14.01 -27.57
CA PRO A 197 -4.68 12.95 -28.57
C PRO A 197 -5.74 11.87 -28.30
N ASP A 198 -5.95 11.53 -27.02
CA ASP A 198 -6.86 10.45 -26.60
C ASP A 198 -8.28 10.92 -26.27
N ARG A 199 -8.63 12.18 -26.58
CA ARG A 199 -9.94 12.78 -26.23
C ARG A 199 -11.16 12.00 -26.75
N SER A 200 -11.00 11.30 -27.87
CA SER A 200 -12.09 10.60 -28.55
C SER A 200 -12.31 9.18 -28.01
N ASP A 201 -11.30 8.62 -27.33
CA ASP A 201 -11.32 7.29 -26.74
C ASP A 201 -10.49 7.26 -25.45
N PRO A 202 -10.92 7.98 -24.39
CA PRO A 202 -10.16 8.03 -23.14
C PRO A 202 -9.99 6.63 -22.56
N GLY A 203 -8.75 6.20 -22.37
CA GLY A 203 -8.43 4.86 -21.84
C GLY A 203 -8.46 3.72 -22.87
N GLY A 204 -8.74 3.97 -24.15
CA GLY A 204 -8.79 2.92 -25.18
C GLY A 204 -7.49 2.13 -25.32
N ALA A 205 -6.33 2.81 -25.30
CA ALA A 205 -5.02 2.17 -25.34
C ALA A 205 -4.76 1.29 -24.10
N LEU A 206 -5.22 1.72 -22.92
CA LEU A 206 -5.10 0.97 -21.67
C LEU A 206 -6.02 -0.26 -21.70
N CYS A 207 -7.26 -0.10 -22.16
CA CYS A 207 -8.21 -1.20 -22.38
C CYS A 207 -7.60 -2.26 -23.31
N GLN A 208 -7.03 -1.84 -24.45
CA GLN A 208 -6.36 -2.75 -25.37
C GLN A 208 -5.16 -3.48 -24.72
N MET A 209 -4.37 -2.79 -23.90
CA MET A 209 -3.26 -3.41 -23.16
C MET A 209 -3.78 -4.49 -22.20
N LEU A 210 -4.80 -4.18 -21.40
CA LEU A 210 -5.37 -5.13 -20.42
C LEU A 210 -6.08 -6.31 -21.10
N ALA A 211 -6.80 -6.06 -22.20
CA ALA A 211 -7.42 -7.13 -22.99
C ALA A 211 -6.37 -8.12 -23.55
N ARG A 212 -5.19 -7.64 -23.96
CA ARG A 212 -4.06 -8.52 -24.36
C ARG A 212 -3.53 -9.38 -23.21
N HIS A 213 -3.77 -8.98 -21.97
CA HIS A 213 -3.48 -9.78 -20.77
C HIS A 213 -4.65 -10.67 -20.34
N SER A 214 -5.69 -10.81 -21.17
CA SER A 214 -6.91 -11.60 -20.88
C SER A 214 -7.70 -11.09 -19.66
N VAL A 215 -7.67 -9.77 -19.44
CA VAL A 215 -8.51 -9.10 -18.46
C VAL A 215 -9.82 -8.71 -19.13
N ASP A 216 -10.97 -8.94 -18.47
CA ASP A 216 -12.27 -8.44 -18.91
C ASP A 216 -12.44 -6.98 -18.44
N VAL A 217 -12.59 -6.06 -19.38
CA VAL A 217 -12.42 -4.62 -19.13
C VAL A 217 -13.60 -3.82 -19.65
N GLU A 218 -14.12 -2.94 -18.79
CA GLU A 218 -15.03 -1.85 -19.17
C GLU A 218 -14.36 -0.49 -18.92
N VAL A 219 -14.82 0.54 -19.63
CA VAL A 219 -14.34 1.92 -19.44
C VAL A 219 -15.49 2.78 -18.95
N SER A 220 -15.30 3.41 -17.79
CA SER A 220 -16.21 4.37 -17.19
C SER A 220 -15.62 5.78 -17.23
N VAL A 221 -16.21 6.66 -18.04
CA VAL A 221 -15.85 8.08 -18.10
C VAL A 221 -16.84 8.90 -17.29
N LEU A 222 -16.38 9.48 -16.19
CA LEU A 222 -17.19 10.18 -15.21
C LEU A 222 -16.92 11.69 -15.24
N ALA A 223 -17.96 12.48 -15.04
CA ALA A 223 -17.81 13.91 -14.80
C ALA A 223 -17.40 14.18 -13.33
N LYS A 224 -16.62 15.25 -13.09
CA LYS A 224 -16.34 15.72 -11.73
C LYS A 224 -17.57 16.42 -11.14
N THR A 225 -18.48 15.63 -10.58
CA THR A 225 -19.75 16.09 -9.97
C THR A 225 -19.61 16.48 -8.50
N MET A 226 -18.43 16.29 -7.90
CA MET A 226 -18.13 16.59 -6.50
C MET A 226 -16.87 17.47 -6.36
N PRO A 227 -16.64 18.11 -5.20
CA PRO A 227 -15.49 19.00 -5.01
C PRO A 227 -14.14 18.34 -5.28
N ARG A 228 -13.95 17.08 -4.87
CA ARG A 228 -12.71 16.32 -5.05
C ARG A 228 -12.92 15.15 -6.01
N VAL A 229 -11.89 14.86 -6.82
CA VAL A 229 -11.85 13.65 -7.67
C VAL A 229 -11.92 12.38 -6.81
N ALA A 230 -11.28 12.40 -5.64
CA ALA A 230 -11.34 11.31 -4.67
C ALA A 230 -12.78 10.99 -4.22
N ASP A 231 -13.64 12.01 -4.03
CA ASP A 231 -15.04 11.81 -3.62
C ASP A 231 -15.82 11.07 -4.71
N VAL A 232 -15.65 11.49 -5.98
CA VAL A 232 -16.28 10.84 -7.14
C VAL A 232 -15.78 9.40 -7.28
N LEU A 233 -14.48 9.18 -7.13
CA LEU A 233 -13.88 7.85 -7.24
C LEU A 233 -14.37 6.91 -6.13
N MET A 234 -14.42 7.37 -4.88
CA MET A 234 -14.92 6.56 -3.75
C MET A 234 -16.40 6.23 -3.92
N ARG A 235 -17.22 7.18 -4.39
CA ARG A 235 -18.61 6.90 -4.73
C ARG A 235 -18.72 5.84 -5.82
N HIS A 236 -17.93 5.96 -6.90
CA HIS A 236 -17.94 4.99 -7.99
C HIS A 236 -17.51 3.59 -7.54
N VAL A 237 -16.48 3.52 -6.69
CA VAL A 237 -16.05 2.28 -6.02
C VAL A 237 -17.20 1.61 -5.26
N GLN A 238 -17.99 2.39 -4.51
CA GLN A 238 -19.18 1.90 -3.81
C GLN A 238 -20.28 1.47 -4.79
N ASP A 239 -20.59 2.30 -5.79
CA ASP A 239 -21.62 2.04 -6.80
C ASP A 239 -21.33 0.76 -7.60
N LYS A 240 -20.06 0.47 -7.86
CA LYS A 240 -19.58 -0.76 -8.53
C LYS A 240 -19.43 -1.96 -7.59
N SER A 241 -19.62 -1.77 -6.27
CA SER A 241 -19.31 -2.78 -5.24
C SER A 241 -17.92 -3.38 -5.43
N ALA A 242 -16.93 -2.52 -5.68
CA ALA A 242 -15.59 -2.96 -6.03
C ALA A 242 -14.90 -3.65 -4.83
N ASP A 243 -14.23 -4.77 -5.12
CA ASP A 243 -13.44 -5.51 -4.13
C ASP A 243 -12.07 -4.88 -3.90
N ILE A 244 -11.56 -4.11 -4.88
CA ILE A 244 -10.27 -3.43 -4.81
C ILE A 244 -10.25 -2.15 -5.65
N LEU A 245 -9.54 -1.13 -5.18
CA LEU A 245 -9.18 0.05 -5.95
C LEU A 245 -7.70 0.00 -6.34
N VAL A 246 -7.39 0.14 -7.62
CA VAL A 246 -6.02 0.27 -8.13
C VAL A 246 -5.79 1.71 -8.58
N MET A 247 -4.77 2.39 -8.05
CA MET A 247 -4.49 3.77 -8.42
C MET A 247 -3.01 4.14 -8.36
N GLY A 248 -2.60 5.13 -9.15
CA GLY A 248 -1.27 5.72 -9.03
C GLY A 248 -1.10 6.50 -7.72
N ALA A 249 0.13 6.54 -7.21
CA ALA A 249 0.46 7.21 -5.97
C ALA A 249 1.21 8.52 -6.22
N TYR A 250 0.65 9.65 -5.78
CA TYR A 250 1.33 10.96 -5.67
C TYR A 250 2.00 11.47 -6.98
N GLY A 251 1.27 11.44 -8.11
CA GLY A 251 1.81 11.75 -9.45
C GLY A 251 1.95 13.22 -9.84
N HIS A 252 1.39 14.18 -9.09
CA HIS A 252 1.65 15.60 -9.34
C HIS A 252 2.88 16.06 -8.54
N SER A 253 3.84 16.66 -9.25
CA SER A 253 5.16 17.15 -8.82
C SER A 253 5.39 17.21 -7.32
N ARG A 254 6.35 16.40 -6.86
CA ARG A 254 6.96 16.42 -5.52
C ARG A 254 7.71 17.73 -5.22
N LEU A 255 7.05 18.89 -5.31
CA LEU A 255 7.53 20.10 -4.66
C LEU A 255 7.20 20.00 -3.17
N ARG A 256 8.01 19.14 -2.54
CA ARG A 256 8.34 19.00 -1.13
C ARG A 256 8.03 20.26 -0.31
N GLU A 257 6.78 20.39 0.13
CA GLU A 257 6.30 21.15 1.30
C GLU A 257 4.75 21.08 1.33
N SER A 258 4.22 20.30 2.28
CA SER A 258 2.88 20.44 2.89
C SER A 258 1.56 20.41 2.07
N ILE A 259 1.55 20.27 0.74
CA ILE A 259 0.30 20.37 -0.07
C ILE A 259 -0.02 19.12 -0.93
N LEU A 260 0.88 18.14 -1.01
CA LEU A 260 0.94 17.19 -2.15
C LEU A 260 0.23 15.84 -2.01
N GLY A 261 -0.75 15.72 -1.12
CA GLY A 261 -1.46 14.45 -0.89
C GLY A 261 -2.96 14.48 -1.09
N GLY A 262 -3.59 15.61 -1.45
CA GLY A 262 -5.04 15.82 -1.28
C GLY A 262 -5.93 14.65 -1.69
N ALA A 263 -5.80 14.13 -2.91
CA ALA A 263 -6.64 13.02 -3.39
C ALA A 263 -6.23 11.67 -2.77
N THR A 264 -4.94 11.31 -2.86
CA THR A 264 -4.42 10.03 -2.35
C THR A 264 -4.62 9.88 -0.85
N ARG A 265 -4.25 10.91 -0.08
CA ARG A 265 -4.47 10.97 1.36
C ARG A 265 -5.95 10.88 1.68
N HIS A 266 -6.80 11.61 0.96
CA HIS A 266 -8.24 11.53 1.20
C HIS A 266 -8.80 10.12 0.96
N ILE A 267 -8.32 9.41 -0.08
CA ILE A 267 -8.67 8.00 -0.30
C ILE A 267 -8.16 7.16 0.87
N LEU A 268 -6.88 7.25 1.22
CA LEU A 268 -6.28 6.48 2.31
C LEU A 268 -6.87 6.83 3.70
N GLU A 269 -7.54 7.95 3.87
CA GLU A 269 -8.25 8.30 5.11
C GLU A 269 -9.65 7.66 5.17
N ASN A 270 -10.32 7.48 4.03
CA ASN A 270 -11.76 7.23 3.99
C ASN A 270 -12.18 5.93 3.29
N VAL A 271 -11.32 5.33 2.46
CA VAL A 271 -11.64 4.11 1.73
C VAL A 271 -11.78 2.92 2.68
N GLU A 272 -12.79 2.10 2.41
CA GLU A 272 -13.14 0.93 3.24
C GLU A 272 -12.80 -0.40 2.57
N ILE A 273 -12.26 -0.36 1.35
CA ILE A 273 -11.79 -1.53 0.59
C ILE A 273 -10.27 -1.48 0.42
N PRO A 274 -9.61 -2.61 0.09
CA PRO A 274 -8.20 -2.65 -0.25
C PRO A 274 -7.83 -1.66 -1.37
N VAL A 275 -6.67 -1.01 -1.25
CA VAL A 275 -6.15 -0.08 -2.27
C VAL A 275 -4.77 -0.52 -2.72
N PHE A 276 -4.64 -0.89 -3.99
CA PHE A 276 -3.37 -1.16 -4.64
C PHE A 276 -2.78 0.13 -5.21
N MET A 277 -1.54 0.42 -4.85
CA MET A 277 -0.86 1.66 -5.23
C MET A 277 0.54 1.41 -5.74
N ALA A 278 0.99 2.18 -6.72
CA ALA A 278 2.39 2.25 -7.12
C ALA A 278 2.76 3.67 -7.56
N HIS A 279 4.06 3.97 -7.56
CA HIS A 279 4.63 5.21 -8.06
C HIS A 279 5.46 4.93 -9.30
#